data_AF-A0A246J7X2-F1
#
_entry.id   AF-A0A246J7X2-F1
#
_cell.length_a   1.000
_cell.length_b   1.000
_cell.length_c   1.000
_cell.angle_alpha   90.00
_cell.angle_beta   90.00
_cell.angle_gamma   90.00
#
_symmetry.space_group_name_H-M   'P 1'
#
loop_
_entity.id
_entity.type
_entity.pdbx_description
1 polymer ?
#
loop_
_entity_poly.entity_id
_entity_poly.type
_entity_poly.pdbx_seq_one_letter_code
_entity_poly.pdbx_strand_id
1 'polypeptide(L)'
;MTADYDAAKTAPVERVARVLAGHALSRNAEGDMGSAGPAVDDLWPDYAPVALAVLRTLREPSGRMLAVGDAEIWDRMITAAIEDESLSD
;
A
#
# COMPACT_ATOMS: atom_id res chain seq x y z
N MET A 1 -22.61 6.48 4.29
CA MET A 1 -22.78 5.57 3.14
C MET A 1 -21.39 5.01 2.87
N THR A 2 -21.15 3.68 2.93
CA THR A 2 -19.94 2.94 2.45
C THR A 2 -19.45 1.79 3.38
N ALA A 3 -20.31 0.88 3.85
CA ALA A 3 -19.80 -0.41 4.36
C ALA A 3 -19.57 -1.43 3.22
N ASP A 4 -20.27 -1.27 2.10
CA ASP A 4 -20.35 -2.29 1.03
C ASP A 4 -19.19 -2.24 0.01
N TYR A 5 -18.31 -1.24 0.09
CA TYR A 5 -17.16 -1.08 -0.81
C TYR A 5 -15.82 -1.35 -0.15
N ASP A 6 -15.80 -1.64 1.15
CA ASP A 6 -14.56 -1.96 1.86
C ASP A 6 -14.27 -3.46 1.79
N ALA A 7 -13.79 -3.89 0.61
CA ALA A 7 -13.37 -5.27 0.41
C ALA A 7 -12.03 -5.59 1.12
N ALA A 8 -11.27 -4.57 1.51
CA ALA A 8 -9.94 -4.73 2.08
C ALA A 8 -10.02 -4.63 3.61
N LYS A 9 -9.55 -5.65 4.33
CA LYS A 9 -9.54 -5.63 5.80
C LYS A 9 -8.51 -4.67 6.42
N THR A 10 -7.68 -4.04 5.58
CA THR A 10 -6.52 -3.25 5.99
C THR A 10 -6.32 -2.05 5.06
N ALA A 11 -5.81 -0.96 5.64
CA ALA A 11 -5.52 0.27 4.92
C ALA A 11 -4.55 0.02 3.73
N PRO A 12 -4.64 0.80 2.64
CA PRO A 12 -3.73 0.67 1.50
C PRO A 12 -2.24 0.72 1.88
N VAL A 13 -1.86 1.62 2.82
CA VAL A 13 -0.48 1.74 3.31
C VAL A 13 0.01 0.45 3.96
N GLU A 14 -0.80 -0.17 4.83
CA GLU A 14 -0.47 -1.43 5.49
C GLU A 14 -0.29 -2.54 4.44
N ARG A 15 -1.17 -2.62 3.44
CA ARG A 15 -1.08 -3.63 2.39
C ARG A 15 0.23 -3.52 1.61
N VAL A 16 0.63 -2.30 1.22
CA VAL A 16 1.90 -2.08 0.53
C VAL A 16 3.08 -2.36 1.47
N ALA A 17 3.02 -1.93 2.72
CA ALA A 17 4.08 -2.16 3.71
C ALA A 17 4.30 -3.66 3.98
N ARG A 18 3.23 -4.44 4.12
CA ARG A 18 3.29 -5.91 4.24
C ARG A 18 3.93 -6.58 3.01
N VAL A 19 3.66 -6.06 1.80
CA VAL A 19 4.31 -6.55 0.57
C VAL A 19 5.81 -6.24 0.60
N LEU A 20 6.19 -5.03 1.00
CA LEU A 20 7.60 -4.64 1.10
C LEU A 20 8.35 -5.46 2.15
N ALA A 21 7.76 -5.65 3.33
CA ALA A 21 8.28 -6.52 4.38
C ALA A 21 8.42 -7.97 3.89
N GLY A 22 7.39 -8.50 3.23
CA GLY A 22 7.42 -9.85 2.67
C GLY A 22 8.51 -10.03 1.62
N HIS A 23 8.70 -9.04 0.75
CA HIS A 23 9.75 -9.05 -0.27
C HIS A 23 11.15 -9.05 0.35
N ALA A 24 11.37 -8.28 1.41
CA ALA A 24 12.67 -8.17 2.10
C ALA A 24 12.99 -9.38 2.99
N LEU A 25 11.99 -10.03 3.60
CA LEU A 25 12.20 -11.05 4.63
C LEU A 25 12.08 -12.49 4.09
N SER A 26 11.23 -12.73 3.10
CA SER A 26 10.91 -14.08 2.64
C SER A 26 12.00 -14.68 1.76
N ARG A 27 12.34 -15.96 2.00
CA ARG A 27 13.20 -16.74 1.09
C ARG A 27 12.66 -16.90 -0.32
N ASN A 28 11.36 -16.69 -0.50
CA ASN A 28 10.71 -16.76 -1.81
C ASN A 28 10.83 -15.43 -2.58
N ALA A 29 11.48 -14.43 -1.98
CA ALA A 29 11.82 -13.14 -2.55
C ALA A 29 13.32 -12.86 -2.28
N GLU A 30 13.68 -11.68 -1.74
CA GLU A 30 15.07 -11.27 -1.53
C GLU A 30 15.61 -11.62 -0.12
N GLY A 31 14.76 -12.12 0.77
CA GLY A 31 15.15 -12.51 2.12
C GLY A 31 15.63 -13.95 2.23
N ASP A 32 15.77 -14.43 3.47
CA ASP A 32 16.25 -15.78 3.77
C ASP A 32 15.31 -16.57 4.71
N MET A 33 14.26 -15.93 5.23
CA MET A 33 13.35 -16.56 6.19
C MET A 33 12.48 -17.63 5.50
N GLY A 34 12.50 -18.84 6.05
CA GLY A 34 11.69 -19.96 5.55
C GLY A 34 10.18 -19.79 5.72
N SER A 35 9.76 -19.02 6.73
CA SER A 35 8.37 -18.65 6.98
C SER A 35 8.33 -17.21 7.48
N ALA A 36 8.13 -16.27 6.56
CA ALA A 36 8.18 -14.84 6.85
C ALA A 36 6.85 -14.28 7.39
N GLY A 37 5.75 -15.05 7.37
CA GLY A 37 4.41 -14.55 7.75
C GLY A 37 4.36 -13.83 9.11
N PRO A 38 4.79 -14.49 10.20
CA PRO A 38 4.83 -13.84 11.53
C PRO A 38 5.72 -12.59 11.55
N ALA A 39 6.88 -12.65 10.90
CA ALA A 39 7.78 -11.50 10.85
C ALA A 39 7.19 -10.33 10.03
N VAL A 40 6.40 -10.61 8.99
CA VAL A 40 5.68 -9.58 8.22
C VAL A 40 4.58 -8.95 9.08
N ASP A 41 3.82 -9.76 9.84
CA ASP A 41 2.79 -9.24 10.74
C ASP A 41 3.37 -8.30 11.81
N ASP A 42 4.57 -8.62 12.32
CA ASP A 42 5.25 -7.84 13.35
C ASP A 42 5.96 -6.59 12.79
N LEU A 43 6.63 -6.72 11.63
CA LEU A 43 7.58 -5.72 11.13
C LEU A 43 7.01 -4.82 10.02
N TRP A 44 5.83 -5.09 9.46
CA TRP A 44 5.28 -4.22 8.41
C TRP A 44 5.21 -2.72 8.82
N PRO A 45 4.95 -2.32 10.09
CA PRO A 45 4.88 -0.90 10.42
C PRO A 45 6.19 -0.15 10.11
N ASP A 46 7.33 -0.82 10.21
CA ASP A 46 8.65 -0.25 9.87
C ASP A 46 8.78 0.07 8.37
N TYR A 47 7.95 -0.55 7.53
CA TYR A 47 7.87 -0.32 6.09
C TYR A 47 6.79 0.69 5.70
N ALA A 48 6.00 1.21 6.65
CA ALA A 48 4.96 2.21 6.35
C ALA A 48 5.51 3.49 5.68
N PRO A 49 6.66 4.07 6.10
CA PRO A 49 7.20 5.27 5.46
C PRO A 49 7.55 5.08 3.97
N VAL A 50 8.09 3.91 3.61
CA VAL A 50 8.40 3.59 2.22
C VAL A 50 7.14 3.22 1.43
N ALA A 51 6.17 2.56 2.05
CA ALA A 51 4.85 2.32 1.44
C ALA A 51 4.13 3.64 1.10
N LEU A 52 4.18 4.61 2.02
CA LEU A 52 3.64 5.95 1.80
C LEU A 52 4.37 6.68 0.65
N ALA A 53 5.70 6.54 0.55
CA ALA A 53 6.46 7.09 -0.57
C ALA A 53 6.03 6.48 -1.93
N VAL A 54 5.75 5.18 -1.96
CA VAL A 54 5.19 4.52 -3.16
C VAL A 54 3.82 5.11 -3.51
N LEU A 55 2.90 5.23 -2.55
CA LEU A 55 1.58 5.82 -2.80
C LEU A 55 1.67 7.27 -3.29
N ARG A 56 2.56 8.08 -2.69
CA ARG A 56 2.81 9.45 -3.14
C ARG A 56 3.32 9.51 -4.58
N THR A 57 4.19 8.57 -4.97
CA THR A 57 4.67 8.45 -6.36
C THR A 57 3.52 8.11 -7.32
N LEU A 58 2.59 7.25 -6.89
CA LEU A 58 1.43 6.88 -7.71
C LEU A 58 0.46 8.05 -7.96
N ARG A 59 0.54 9.16 -7.23
CA ARG A 59 -0.27 10.37 -7.52
C ARG A 59 0.01 10.99 -8.88
N GLU A 60 1.12 10.64 -9.51
CA GLU A 60 1.53 11.15 -10.82
C GLU A 60 1.22 10.11 -11.92
N PRO A 61 -0.03 10.03 -12.44
CA PRO A 61 -0.39 9.04 -13.44
C PRO A 61 0.34 9.30 -14.76
N SER A 62 0.79 8.22 -15.41
CA SER A 62 1.37 8.31 -16.75
C SER A 62 0.32 8.69 -17.81
N GLY A 63 0.76 9.21 -18.96
CA GLY A 63 -0.15 9.51 -20.08
C GLY A 63 -0.95 8.30 -20.57
N ARG A 64 -0.42 7.07 -20.43
CA ARG A 64 -1.14 5.83 -20.75
C ARG A 64 -2.28 5.54 -19.76
N MET A 65 -2.10 5.87 -18.49
CA MET A 65 -3.15 5.75 -17.48
C MET A 65 -4.26 6.78 -17.75
N LEU A 66 -3.88 8.01 -18.10
CA LEU A 66 -4.84 9.06 -18.47
C LEU A 66 -5.60 8.75 -19.75
N ALA A 67 -4.99 8.06 -20.71
CA ALA A 67 -5.65 7.66 -21.95
C ALA A 67 -6.83 6.69 -21.73
N VAL A 68 -6.91 6.04 -20.57
CA VAL A 68 -7.93 5.04 -20.24
C VAL A 68 -8.71 5.38 -18.96
N GLY A 69 -8.51 6.57 -18.40
CA GLY A 69 -9.04 6.92 -17.08
C GLY A 69 -9.19 8.43 -16.89
N ASP A 70 -9.38 8.82 -15.63
CA ASP A 70 -9.62 10.20 -15.24
C ASP A 70 -8.58 10.63 -14.18
N ALA A 71 -7.89 11.74 -14.45
CA ALA A 71 -6.80 12.24 -13.61
C ALA A 71 -7.28 12.71 -12.24
N GLU A 72 -8.42 13.39 -12.18
CA GLU A 72 -8.95 13.99 -10.95
C GLU A 72 -9.55 12.92 -10.04
N ILE A 73 -10.19 11.89 -10.62
CA ILE A 73 -10.64 10.73 -9.87
C ILE A 73 -9.45 9.98 -9.30
N TRP A 74 -8.40 9.75 -10.09
CA TRP A 74 -7.19 9.07 -9.65
C TRP A 74 -6.50 9.79 -8.48
N ASP A 75 -6.24 11.09 -8.61
CA ASP A 75 -5.61 11.87 -7.54
C ASP A 75 -6.44 11.85 -6.25
N ARG A 76 -7.77 11.96 -6.34
CA ARG A 76 -8.66 11.84 -5.17
C ARG A 76 -8.60 10.45 -4.52
N MET A 77 -8.55 9.38 -5.31
CA MET A 77 -8.45 8.01 -4.79
C MET A 77 -7.12 7.77 -4.07
N ILE A 78 -6.00 8.20 -4.67
CA ILE A 78 -4.68 8.03 -4.04
C ILE A 78 -4.52 8.93 -2.82
N THR A 79 -5.06 10.15 -2.85
CA THR A 79 -5.07 11.04 -1.68
C THR A 79 -5.86 10.41 -0.53
N ALA A 80 -7.06 9.90 -0.79
CA ALA A 80 -7.85 9.19 0.22
C ALA A 80 -7.10 7.96 0.78
N ALA A 81 -6.38 7.21 -0.07
CA ALA A 81 -5.57 6.07 0.36
C ALA A 81 -4.39 6.45 1.25
N ILE A 82 -3.83 7.65 1.07
CA ILE A 82 -2.77 8.22 1.91
C ILE A 82 -3.37 8.73 3.24
N GLU A 83 -4.51 9.41 3.20
CA GLU A 83 -5.16 9.98 4.38
C GLU A 83 -5.74 8.91 5.33
N ASP A 84 -6.10 7.74 4.82
CA ASP A 84 -6.56 6.59 5.62
C ASP A 84 -5.54 6.15 6.69
N GLU A 85 -4.24 6.37 6.44
CA GLU A 85 -3.17 6.19 7.43
C GLU A 85 -3.38 7.08 8.67
N SER A 86 -3.79 8.34 8.47
CA SER A 86 -3.91 9.35 9.53
C SER A 86 -5.13 9.18 10.43
N LEU A 87 -6.05 8.27 10.08
CA LEU A 87 -7.26 7.97 10.85
C LEU A 87 -7.08 6.79 11.82
N SER A 88 -5.92 6.14 11.80
CA SER A 88 -5.61 4.95 12.62
C SER A 88 -4.77 5.25 13.88
N ASP A 89 -4.51 6.53 14.18
CA ASP A 89 -3.96 7.02 15.46
C ASP A 89 -5.09 7.34 16.48
#